data_AF-A0AA35RG28-F1
#
_entry.id   AF-A0AA35RG28-F1
#
_cell.length_a   1.000
_cell.length_b   1.000
_cell.length_c   1.000
_cell.angle_alpha   90.00
_cell.angle_beta   90.00
_cell.angle_gamma   90.00
#
_symmetry.space_group_name_H-M   'P 1'
#
loop_
_entity.id
_entity.type
_entity.pdbx_description
1 polymer ?
#
loop_
_entity_poly.entity_id
_entity_poly.type
_entity_poly.pdbx_seq_one_letter_code
_entity_poly.pdbx_strand_id
1 'polypeptide(L)'
;MIDGGEREICGVSKDNNLFCRPVDGSKNWRHISAGFTHVTASGPYDIFAISTGNKLYRCLKPCIGQWIEVGHDHINSIAQCDATANALFGIDAGQSIWRKVLAICETEHIDTAYCSRSR
;
A
#
# COMPACT_ATOMS: atom_id res chain seq x y z
N MET A 1 -11.45 7.21 4.32
CA MET A 1 -11.26 7.11 2.85
C MET A 1 -11.45 5.68 2.39
N ILE A 2 -11.66 5.46 1.09
CA ILE A 2 -11.77 4.14 0.47
C ILE A 2 -10.96 4.17 -0.83
N ASP A 3 -10.26 3.09 -1.14
CA ASP A 3 -9.50 2.88 -2.37
C ASP A 3 -9.68 1.45 -2.90
N GLY A 4 -9.85 1.32 -4.22
CA GLY A 4 -10.20 0.08 -4.87
C GLY A 4 -9.07 -0.44 -5.76
N GLY A 5 -8.72 -1.71 -5.59
CA GLY A 5 -7.83 -2.43 -6.50
C GLY A 5 -8.54 -3.50 -7.31
N GLU A 6 -7.75 -4.25 -8.08
CA GLU A 6 -8.23 -5.36 -8.91
C GLU A 6 -8.93 -6.47 -8.11
N ARG A 7 -8.46 -6.76 -6.88
CA ARG A 7 -8.93 -7.89 -6.06
C ARG A 7 -9.65 -7.48 -4.78
N GLU A 8 -9.26 -6.36 -4.21
CA GLU A 8 -9.71 -5.92 -2.90
C GLU A 8 -10.01 -4.43 -2.91
N ILE A 9 -11.01 -4.03 -2.13
CA ILE A 9 -11.26 -2.65 -1.77
C ILE A 9 -10.87 -2.47 -0.31
N CYS A 10 -10.09 -1.44 -0.04
CA CYS A 10 -9.60 -1.12 1.30
C CYS A 10 -10.05 0.28 1.71
N GLY A 11 -10.16 0.52 3.00
CA GLY A 11 -10.56 1.82 3.53
C GLY A 11 -10.02 2.05 4.92
N VAL A 12 -9.83 3.32 5.23
CA VAL A 12 -9.43 3.79 6.56
C VAL A 12 -10.59 4.56 7.17
N SER A 13 -11.00 4.17 8.38
CA SER A 13 -12.06 4.82 9.15
C SER A 13 -11.55 6.09 9.85
N LYS A 14 -12.47 6.85 10.45
CA LYS A 14 -12.13 8.05 11.25
C LYS A 14 -11.22 7.74 12.44
N ASP A 15 -11.32 6.54 13.00
CA ASP A 15 -10.51 6.09 14.14
C ASP A 15 -9.17 5.47 13.69
N ASN A 16 -8.74 5.75 12.46
CA ASN A 16 -7.50 5.24 11.86
C ASN A 16 -7.42 3.71 11.77
N ASN A 17 -8.58 3.04 11.69
CA ASN A 17 -8.66 1.60 11.48
C ASN A 17 -8.72 1.29 9.98
N LEU A 18 -7.84 0.41 9.53
CA LEU A 18 -7.77 -0.07 8.15
C LEU A 18 -8.57 -1.37 8.01
N PHE A 19 -9.47 -1.37 7.04
CA PHE A 19 -10.29 -2.52 6.68
C PHE A 19 -10.14 -2.84 5.20
N CYS A 20 -10.25 -4.11 4.84
CA CYS A 20 -10.34 -4.53 3.44
C CYS A 20 -11.43 -5.58 3.25
N ARG A 21 -11.95 -5.70 2.03
CA ARG A 21 -12.80 -6.81 1.59
C ARG A 21 -12.54 -7.11 0.11
N PRO A 22 -12.94 -8.29 -0.40
CA PRO A 22 -12.98 -8.56 -1.83
C PRO A 22 -13.77 -7.49 -2.59
N VAL A 23 -13.27 -7.09 -3.75
CA VAL A 23 -13.90 -6.05 -4.59
C VAL A 23 -15.28 -6.47 -5.10
N ASP A 24 -15.49 -7.78 -5.29
CA ASP A 24 -16.76 -8.38 -5.70
C ASP A 24 -17.84 -8.41 -4.60
N GLY A 25 -17.49 -7.99 -3.37
CA GLY A 25 -18.41 -7.96 -2.24
C GLY A 25 -18.78 -9.33 -1.65
N SER A 26 -18.10 -10.41 -2.05
CA SER A 26 -18.37 -11.79 -1.60
C SER A 26 -18.13 -12.02 -0.11
N LYS A 27 -17.35 -11.17 0.56
CA LYS A 27 -17.05 -11.26 2.00
C LYS A 27 -17.23 -9.92 2.71
N ASN A 28 -17.43 -10.00 4.02
CA ASN A 28 -17.49 -8.83 4.91
C ASN A 28 -16.16 -8.09 4.97
N TRP A 29 -16.23 -6.81 5.38
CA TRP A 29 -15.06 -6.03 5.78
C TRP A 29 -14.29 -6.74 6.89
N ARG A 30 -12.97 -6.83 6.71
CA ARG A 30 -12.05 -7.43 7.66
C ARG A 30 -11.14 -6.35 8.22
N HIS A 31 -11.08 -6.24 9.55
CA HIS A 31 -10.10 -5.37 10.21
C HIS A 31 -8.71 -5.92 9.96
N ILE A 32 -7.82 -5.07 9.46
CA ILE A 32 -6.44 -5.44 9.11
C ILE A 32 -5.46 -4.92 10.16
N SER A 33 -5.58 -3.64 10.51
CA SER A 33 -4.72 -2.97 11.49
C SER A 33 -5.34 -1.63 11.90
N ALA A 34 -4.83 -1.06 12.99
CA ALA A 34 -5.06 0.34 13.37
C ALA A 34 -3.81 1.19 13.05
N GLY A 35 -3.94 2.52 13.20
CA GLY A 35 -2.84 3.48 13.12
C GLY A 35 -2.50 3.93 11.70
N PHE A 36 -3.44 3.84 10.76
CA PHE A 36 -3.25 4.31 9.38
C PHE A 36 -4.21 5.47 9.07
N THR A 37 -3.74 6.43 8.28
CA THR A 37 -4.51 7.61 7.83
C THR A 37 -4.86 7.54 6.34
N HIS A 38 -4.07 6.81 5.57
CA HIS A 38 -4.23 6.62 4.13
C HIS A 38 -3.99 5.18 3.71
N VAL A 39 -4.67 4.71 2.66
CA VAL A 39 -4.45 3.41 2.03
C VAL A 39 -4.65 3.50 0.53
N THR A 40 -3.83 2.78 -0.24
CA THR A 40 -4.07 2.46 -1.66
C THR A 40 -3.97 0.95 -1.86
N ALA A 41 -4.99 0.40 -2.49
CA ALA A 41 -5.09 -0.98 -2.95
C ALA A 41 -4.93 -1.09 -4.48
N SER A 42 -4.66 0.00 -5.19
CA SER A 42 -4.49 0.02 -6.66
C SER A 42 -3.33 -0.85 -7.19
N GLY A 43 -2.29 -1.08 -6.38
CA GLY A 43 -1.12 -1.87 -6.77
C GLY A 43 -1.46 -3.36 -6.98
N PRO A 44 -0.82 -4.07 -7.91
CA PRO A 44 -1.20 -5.46 -8.24
C PRO A 44 -0.90 -6.46 -7.11
N TYR A 45 0.23 -6.29 -6.42
CA TYR A 45 0.73 -7.27 -5.44
C TYR A 45 0.69 -6.77 -3.99
N ASP A 46 0.84 -5.47 -3.78
CA ASP A 46 0.89 -4.86 -2.45
C ASP A 46 -0.27 -3.89 -2.25
N ILE A 47 -0.70 -3.78 -1.00
CA ILE A 47 -1.40 -2.61 -0.47
C ILE A 47 -0.35 -1.70 0.14
N PHE A 48 -0.47 -0.39 -0.09
CA PHE A 48 0.35 0.61 0.58
C PHE A 48 -0.51 1.43 1.54
N ALA A 49 0.06 1.78 2.69
CA ALA A 49 -0.65 2.57 3.69
C ALA A 49 0.29 3.56 4.38
N ILE A 50 -0.25 4.70 4.78
CA ILE A 50 0.47 5.74 5.51
C ILE A 50 0.01 5.71 6.96
N SER A 51 0.95 5.58 7.89
CA SER A 51 0.63 5.57 9.31
C SER A 51 0.28 6.96 9.83
N THR A 52 -0.28 7.04 11.02
CA THR A 52 -0.49 8.31 11.75
C THR A 52 0.80 9.08 12.03
N GLY A 53 1.96 8.43 11.92
CA GLY A 53 3.29 9.05 11.97
C GLY A 53 3.86 9.45 10.60
N ASN A 54 3.02 9.51 9.56
CA ASN A 54 3.37 9.87 8.18
C ASN A 54 4.43 8.97 7.52
N LYS A 55 4.55 7.73 8.00
CA LYS A 55 5.45 6.71 7.45
C LYS A 55 4.72 5.81 6.46
N LEU A 56 5.39 5.43 5.39
CA LEU A 56 4.85 4.54 4.36
C LEU A 56 5.12 3.07 4.70
N TYR A 57 4.10 2.23 4.57
CA TYR A 57 4.19 0.79 4.73
C TYR A 57 3.61 0.08 3.51
N ARG A 58 4.08 -1.14 3.28
CA ARG A 58 3.51 -2.09 2.31
C ARG A 58 3.08 -3.38 2.99
N CYS A 59 2.10 -4.05 2.40
CA CYS A 59 1.62 -5.36 2.82
C CYS A 59 1.24 -6.17 1.58
N LEU A 60 1.77 -7.39 1.47
CA LEU A 60 1.46 -8.28 0.36
C LEU A 60 -0.02 -8.66 0.36
N LYS A 61 -0.66 -8.69 -0.80
CA LYS A 61 -2.04 -9.14 -0.98
C LYS A 61 -2.13 -10.69 -0.97
N PRO A 62 -3.18 -11.27 -0.37
CA PRO A 62 -4.19 -10.60 0.46
C PRO A 62 -3.55 -10.12 1.77
N CYS A 63 -3.76 -8.85 2.13
CA CYS A 63 -3.08 -8.29 3.29
C CYS A 63 -3.64 -8.87 4.59
N ILE A 64 -2.75 -9.46 5.39
CA ILE A 64 -3.06 -10.02 6.71
C ILE A 64 -2.48 -9.20 7.87
N GLY A 65 -2.04 -7.97 7.61
CA GLY A 65 -1.46 -7.08 8.62
C GLY A 65 0.05 -7.24 8.82
N GLN A 66 0.72 -7.99 7.93
CA GLN A 66 2.18 -8.12 7.92
C GLN A 66 2.81 -6.92 7.19
N TRP A 67 2.86 -5.79 7.88
CA TRP A 67 3.36 -4.53 7.34
C TRP A 67 4.89 -4.48 7.34
N ILE A 68 5.46 -4.00 6.24
CA ILE A 68 6.89 -3.71 6.10
C ILE A 68 7.03 -2.21 5.83
N GLU A 69 7.85 -1.51 6.63
CA GLU A 69 8.13 -0.09 6.41
C GLU A 69 8.86 0.09 5.09
N VAL A 70 8.34 0.95 4.22
CA VAL A 70 8.98 1.31 2.97
C VAL A 70 9.83 2.55 3.25
N GLY A 71 11.12 2.33 3.45
CA GLY A 71 12.09 3.41 3.52
C GLY A 71 11.99 4.31 2.28
N HIS A 72 12.08 5.61 2.50
CA HIS A 72 12.15 6.60 1.43
C HIS A 72 13.31 7.54 1.67
N ASP A 73 14.25 7.58 0.72
CA ASP A 73 15.34 8.54 0.77
C ASP A 73 14.75 9.94 0.58
N HIS A 74 15.10 10.86 1.48
CA HIS A 74 14.72 12.29 1.47
C HIS A 74 13.25 12.65 1.74
N ILE A 75 12.37 11.69 2.05
CA ILE A 75 10.97 11.99 2.36
C ILE A 75 10.58 11.42 3.72
N ASN A 76 10.58 12.29 4.73
CA ASN A 76 10.34 11.92 6.12
C ASN A 76 8.86 11.94 6.50
N SER A 77 7.97 12.44 5.63
CA SER A 77 6.55 12.63 5.94
C SER A 77 5.69 12.58 4.68
N ILE A 78 5.02 11.46 4.46
CA ILE A 78 4.11 11.27 3.32
C ILE A 78 2.70 11.73 3.70
N ALA A 79 2.05 12.48 2.82
CA ALA A 79 0.66 12.91 3.01
C ALA A 79 -0.33 11.99 2.27
N GLN A 80 -0.01 11.60 1.03
CA GLN A 80 -0.85 10.71 0.22
C GLN A 80 0.01 9.91 -0.78
N CYS A 81 -0.46 8.72 -1.17
CA CYS A 81 0.14 7.97 -2.27
C CYS A 81 -0.89 7.13 -3.04
N ASP A 82 -0.58 6.80 -4.29
CA ASP A 82 -1.35 5.86 -5.09
C ASP A 82 -0.42 4.99 -5.93
N ALA A 83 -0.80 3.73 -6.09
CA ALA A 83 -0.01 2.71 -6.75
C ALA A 83 -0.54 2.43 -8.16
N THR A 84 0.38 2.16 -9.06
CA THR A 84 0.13 1.64 -10.40
C THR A 84 0.72 0.23 -10.49
N ALA A 85 0.69 -0.38 -11.68
CA ALA A 85 1.29 -1.69 -11.91
C ALA A 85 2.80 -1.75 -11.56
N ASN A 86 3.53 -0.65 -11.75
CA ASN A 86 5.00 -0.63 -11.66
C ASN A 86 5.59 0.60 -10.96
N ALA A 87 4.75 1.43 -10.33
CA ALA A 87 5.21 2.62 -9.63
C ALA A 87 4.25 3.02 -8.52
N LEU A 88 4.80 3.62 -7.47
CA LEU A 88 4.08 4.34 -6.44
C LEU A 88 4.32 5.83 -6.65
N PHE A 89 3.25 6.60 -6.71
CA PHE A 89 3.31 8.06 -6.75
C PHE A 89 2.81 8.59 -5.43
N GLY A 90 3.29 9.75 -5.02
CA GLY A 90 2.77 10.39 -3.83
C GLY A 90 3.16 11.83 -3.70
N ILE A 91 2.64 12.43 -2.64
CA ILE A 91 2.91 13.79 -2.21
C ILE A 91 3.38 13.75 -0.76
N ASP A 92 4.39 14.54 -0.46
CA ASP A 92 4.90 14.71 0.90
C ASP A 92 4.25 15.90 1.62
N ALA A 93 4.53 16.03 2.92
CA ALA A 93 4.02 17.15 3.72
C ALA A 93 4.55 18.53 3.27
N GLY A 94 5.66 18.56 2.53
CA GLY A 94 6.20 19.75 1.87
C GLY A 94 5.57 20.05 0.52
N GLN A 95 4.53 19.31 0.12
CA GLN A 95 3.81 19.40 -1.15
C GLN A 95 4.64 19.01 -2.38
N SER A 96 5.78 18.34 -2.20
CA SER A 96 6.53 17.81 -3.34
C SER A 96 5.92 16.51 -3.83
N ILE A 97 5.84 16.36 -5.14
CA ILE A 97 5.37 15.14 -5.80
C ILE A 97 6.57 14.24 -6.07
N TRP A 98 6.43 12.95 -5.77
CA TRP A 98 7.48 11.96 -5.95
C TRP A 98 6.95 10.70 -6.64
N ARG A 99 7.90 9.92 -7.17
CA ARG A 99 7.67 8.62 -7.79
C ARG A 99 8.71 7.62 -7.29
N LYS A 100 8.25 6.43 -6.92
CA LYS A 100 9.10 5.27 -6.62
C LYS A 100 8.77 4.16 -7.62
N VAL A 101 9.76 3.70 -8.37
CA VAL A 101 9.62 2.50 -9.21
C VAL A 101 9.38 1.30 -8.29
N LEU A 102 8.35 0.52 -8.59
CA LEU A 102 8.10 -0.77 -7.98
C LEU A 102 8.64 -1.84 -8.93
N ALA A 103 9.40 -2.78 -8.38
CA ALA A 103 9.83 -3.93 -9.17
C ALA A 103 8.59 -4.75 -9.55
N ILE A 104 8.47 -5.10 -10.83
CA ILE A 104 7.44 -6.01 -11.32
C ILE A 104 7.88 -7.44 -11.00
N CYS A 105 7.07 -8.18 -10.25
CA CYS A 105 7.25 -9.62 -10.14
C CYS A 105 6.78 -10.26 -11.45
N GLU A 106 7.68 -10.45 -12.42
CA GLU A 106 7.40 -11.36 -13.53
C GLU A 106 7.30 -12.77 -12.94
N THR A 107 6.10 -13.34 -13.02
CA THR A 107 5.80 -14.68 -12.54
C THR A 107 6.42 -15.71 -13.48
N GLU A 108 7.69 -16.05 -13.28
CA GLU A 108 8.23 -17.32 -13.76
C GLU A 108 8.79 -18.24 -12.67
N HIS A 109 9.15 -17.77 -11.47
CA HIS A 109 9.51 -18.70 -10.40
C HIS A 109 9.03 -18.26 -9.01
N ILE A 110 8.43 -19.23 -8.33
CA ILE A 110 7.91 -19.19 -6.97
C ILE A 110 9.11 -18.99 -6.03
N ASP A 111 9.36 -17.76 -5.62
CA ASP A 111 9.98 -17.49 -4.31
C ASP A 111 9.55 -16.11 -3.80
N THR A 112 8.82 -16.14 -2.68
CA THR A 112 8.13 -15.00 -2.05
C THR A 112 9.06 -14.06 -1.27
N ALA A 113 10.34 -14.00 -1.61
CA ALA A 113 11.31 -13.17 -0.91
C ALA A 113 11.95 -12.20 -1.89
N TYR A 114 11.45 -10.96 -1.90
CA TYR A 114 12.00 -9.84 -2.67
C TYR A 114 12.00 -10.07 -4.20
N CYS A 115 11.16 -9.32 -4.90
CA CYS A 115 11.44 -8.99 -6.30
C CYS A 115 12.82 -8.33 -6.34
N SER A 116 13.86 -9.10 -6.69
CA SER A 116 15.24 -8.70 -6.57
C SER A 116 15.55 -7.61 -7.60
N ARG A 117 16.17 -6.54 -7.10
CA ARG A 117 16.66 -5.42 -7.91
C ARG A 117 17.63 -5.96 -8.97
N SER A 118 17.37 -5.72 -10.26
CA SER A 118 18.43 -5.72 -11.26
C SER A 118 18.87 -4.28 -11.54
N ARG A 119 20.14 -4.07 -11.22
CA ARG A 119 21.06 -2.93 -11.39
C ARG A 119 20.64 -1.79 -12.33
#